data_AF-A0A2P0AZ43-F1
#
_entry.id   AF-A0A2P0AZ43-F1
#
_cell.length_a   1.000
_cell.length_b   1.000
_cell.length_c   1.000
_cell.angle_alpha   90.00
_cell.angle_beta   90.00
_cell.angle_gamma   90.00
#
_symmetry.space_group_name_H-M   'P 1'
#
loop_
_entity.id
_entity.type
_entity.pdbx_description
1 polymer ?
#
loop_
_entity_poly.entity_id
_entity_poly.type
_entity_poly.pdbx_seq_one_letter_code
_entity_poly.pdbx_strand_id
1 'polypeptide(L)' 'MWRIWLIFDPRRALTGLFVFLFVLALLIHFILLSTNRYNWLDGASAAPATTTAAVEGPATTG' A
#
# COMPACT_ATOMS: atom_id res chain seq x y z
N MET A 1 23.64 17.98 -30.54
CA MET A 1 23.49 17.15 -29.33
C MET A 1 22.65 15.89 -29.61
N TRP A 2 22.98 15.14 -30.67
CA TRP A 2 22.29 13.90 -31.08
C TRP A 2 23.17 12.65 -30.85
N ARG A 3 24.48 12.88 -30.67
CA ARG A 3 25.52 11.87 -30.39
C ARG A 3 25.32 11.14 -29.05
N ILE A 4 24.54 11.71 -28.13
CA ILE A 4 24.22 11.05 -26.85
C ILE A 4 23.44 9.74 -27.09
N TRP A 5 22.64 9.66 -28.16
CA TRP A 5 21.90 8.46 -28.56
C TRP A 5 22.74 7.40 -29.29
N LEU A 6 23.98 7.72 -29.68
CA LEU A 6 24.90 6.73 -30.26
C LEU A 6 25.66 5.93 -29.19
N ILE A 7 25.72 6.45 -27.95
CA ILE A 7 26.37 5.79 -26.80
C ILE A 7 25.32 5.22 -25.85
N PHE A 8 24.21 5.92 -25.65
CA PHE A 8 23.09 5.42 -24.87
C PHE A 8 22.05 4.81 -25.80
N ASP A 9 21.96 3.48 -25.76
CA ASP A 9 20.89 2.75 -26.45
C ASP A 9 19.54 3.34 -26.03
N PRO A 10 18.76 3.92 -26.96
CA PRO A 10 17.54 4.70 -26.68
C PRO A 10 16.61 4.03 -25.69
N ARG A 11 16.49 2.72 -25.88
CA ARG A 11 15.63 1.82 -25.14
C ARG A 11 16.09 1.69 -23.70
N ARG A 12 17.40 1.50 -23.48
CA ARG A 12 17.97 1.29 -22.15
C ARG A 12 17.90 2.53 -21.28
N ALA A 13 18.09 3.72 -21.85
CA ALA A 13 17.96 4.97 -21.11
C ALA A 13 16.51 5.23 -20.64
N LEU A 14 15.53 5.05 -21.54
CA LEU A 14 14.11 5.16 -21.21
C LEU A 14 13.69 4.09 -20.21
N THR A 15 14.08 2.83 -20.42
CA THR A 15 13.80 1.74 -19.49
C THR A 15 14.46 1.96 -18.13
N GLY A 16 15.70 2.45 -18.07
CA GLY A 16 16.40 2.73 -16.81
C GLY A 16 15.66 3.78 -15.97
N LEU A 17 15.25 4.88 -16.59
CA LEU A 17 14.43 5.92 -15.93
C LEU A 17 13.08 5.34 -15.46
N PHE A 18 12.40 4.59 -16.33
CA PHE A 18 11.09 4.02 -16.03
C PHE A 18 11.15 3.01 -14.89
N VAL A 19 12.12 2.09 -14.94
CA VAL A 19 12.35 1.07 -13.91
C VAL A 19 12.76 1.72 -12.60
N PHE A 20 13.64 2.73 -12.62
CA PHE A 20 14.02 3.47 -11.41
C PHE A 20 12.81 4.10 -10.72
N LEU A 21 12.00 4.85 -11.47
CA LEU A 21 10.79 5.49 -10.96
C LEU A 21 9.75 4.45 -10.49
N PHE A 22 9.61 3.35 -11.23
CA PHE A 22 8.66 2.27 -10.91
C PHE A 22 9.05 1.52 -9.63
N VAL A 23 10.33 1.15 -9.50
CA VAL A 23 10.86 0.52 -8.28
C VAL A 23 10.70 1.46 -7.10
N LEU A 24 11.03 2.75 -7.25
CA LEU A 24 10.84 3.75 -6.20
C LEU A 24 9.38 3.86 -5.76
N ALA A 25 8.44 3.87 -6.72
CA ALA A 25 7.02 3.89 -6.43
C ALA A 25 6.58 2.63 -5.65
N LEU A 26 6.97 1.44 -6.10
CA LEU A 26 6.66 0.19 -5.40
C LEU A 26 7.23 0.16 -3.98
N LEU A 27 8.46 0.65 -3.78
CA LEU A 27 9.12 0.70 -2.48
C LEU A 27 8.33 1.57 -1.48
N ILE A 28 7.86 2.74 -1.92
CA ILE A 28 7.01 3.63 -1.11
C ILE A 28 5.67 2.94 -0.79
N HIS A 29 5.00 2.35 -1.79
CA HIS A 29 3.72 1.69 -1.58
C HIS A 29 3.84 0.49 -0.63
N PHE A 30 4.89 -0.33 -0.78
CA PHE A 30 5.16 -1.46 0.12
C PHE A 30 5.40 -1.00 1.56
N ILE A 31 6.05 0.15 1.79
CA ILE A 31 6.23 0.71 3.14
C ILE A 31 4.89 1.12 3.76
N LEU A 32 4.03 1.81 3.00
CA LEU A 32 2.70 2.19 3.46
C LEU A 32 1.83 0.96 3.71
N LEU A 33 1.89 -0.03 2.81
CA LEU A 33 1.13 -1.27 2.97
C LEU A 33 1.67 -2.15 4.10
N SER A 34 2.98 -2.13 4.38
CA SER A 34 3.56 -2.91 5.47
C SER A 34 3.24 -2.34 6.86
N THR A 35 2.80 -1.08 6.97
CA THR A 35 2.51 -0.44 8.26
C THR A 35 1.06 -0.66 8.68
N ASN A 36 0.84 -1.19 9.89
CA ASN A 36 -0.48 -1.53 10.47
C ASN A 36 -1.54 -0.42 10.40
N ARG A 37 -1.13 0.84 10.25
CA ARG A 37 -2.01 2.02 10.22
C ARG A 37 -2.33 2.52 8.80
N TYR A 38 -1.52 2.16 7.80
CA TYR A 38 -1.69 2.60 6.40
C TYR A 38 -1.90 1.42 5.43
N ASN A 39 -1.90 0.19 5.95
CA ASN A 39 -2.27 -1.02 5.24
C ASN A 39 -3.77 -1.01 4.92
N TRP A 40 -4.13 -0.41 3.80
CA TRP A 40 -5.52 -0.37 3.35
C TRP A 40 -6.05 -1.74 2.90
N LEU A 41 -5.18 -2.74 2.70
CA LEU A 41 -5.54 -4.12 2.38
C LEU A 41 -5.95 -4.91 3.63
N ASP A 42 -5.43 -4.55 4.81
CA ASP A 42 -5.71 -5.17 6.11
C ASP A 42 -6.80 -4.40 6.91
N GLY A 43 -7.33 -3.31 6.35
CA GLY A 43 -8.30 -2.42 7.02
C GLY A 43 -9.64 -3.04 7.45
N ALA A 44 -9.89 -4.32 7.20
CA ALA A 44 -11.03 -5.06 7.74
C ALA A 44 -10.70 -5.91 9.00
N SER A 45 -9.41 -6.13 9.32
CA SER A 45 -8.97 -6.89 10.52
C SER A 45 -8.56 -5.99 11.69
N ALA A 46 -8.47 -4.67 11.49
CA ALA A 46 -8.12 -3.71 12.54
C ALA A 46 -9.33 -3.01 13.19
N ALA A 47 -10.56 -3.45 12.89
CA ALA A 47 -11.61 -3.37 13.89
C ALA A 47 -11.57 -4.71 14.65
N PRO A 48 -11.38 -4.75 15.98
CA PRO A 48 -12.04 -5.84 16.69
C PRO A 48 -13.48 -5.73 16.24
N ALA A 49 -13.96 -6.71 15.47
CA ALA A 49 -15.38 -6.86 15.26
C ALA A 49 -15.95 -6.85 16.67
N THR A 50 -16.54 -5.73 17.06
CA THR A 50 -17.42 -5.65 18.21
C THR A 50 -18.45 -6.69 17.87
N THR A 51 -18.23 -7.90 18.36
CA THR A 51 -19.28 -8.84 18.60
C THR A 51 -20.09 -8.11 19.67
N THR A 52 -20.96 -7.23 19.18
CA THR A 52 -22.20 -6.86 19.83
C THR A 52 -22.95 -8.18 19.96
N ALA A 53 -22.49 -9.01 20.89
CA ALA A 53 -23.30 -10.05 21.47
C ALA A 53 -24.42 -9.27 22.14
N ALA A 54 -25.57 -9.29 21.47
CA ALA A 54 -26.83 -8.96 22.06
C ALA A 54 -26.91 -9.64 23.43
N VAL A 55 -26.72 -8.86 24.49
CA VAL A 55 -27.32 -9.14 25.78
C VAL A 55 -28.43 -8.11 25.90
N GLU A 56 -29.45 -8.30 25.07
CA GLU A 56 -30.79 -7.91 25.44
C GLU A 56 -31.22 -8.87 26.55
N GLY A 57 -31.32 -8.34 27.76
CA GLY A 57 -31.90 -9.01 28.93
C GLY A 57 -32.36 -7.93 29.90
N PRO A 58 -33.63 -7.49 29.84
CA PRO A 58 -34.17 -6.46 30.71
C PRO A 58 -34.49 -7.04 32.10
N ALA A 59 -34.80 -6.14 33.05
CA ALA A 59 -35.19 -6.37 34.46
C ALA A 59 -33.99 -6.31 35.43
N THR A 60 -33.71 -5.21 36.15
CA THR A 60 -34.51 -4.50 37.18
C THR A 60 -35.37 -5.40 38.09
N THR A 61 -35.16 -5.21 39.40
CA THR A 61 -36.08 -5.43 40.55
C THR A 61 -36.19 -6.84 41.15
N GLY A 62 -35.94 -6.93 42.47
CA GLY A 62 -36.29 -8.06 43.34
C GLY A 62 -35.41 -8.18 44.56
#